data_AF-A0A9N8HCE1-F1
#
_entry.id   AF-A0A9N8HCE1-F1
#
_cell.length_a   1.000
_cell.length_b   1.000
_cell.length_c   1.000
_cell.angle_alpha   90.00
_cell.angle_beta   90.00
_cell.angle_gamma   90.00
#
_symmetry.space_group_name_H-M   'P 1'
#
loop_
_entity.id
_entity.type
_entity.pdbx_description
1 polymer ?
#
loop_
_entity_poly.entity_id
_entity_poly.type
_entity_poly.pdbx_seq_one_letter_code
_entity_poly.pdbx_strand_id
1 'polypeptide(L)'
;MDNITAAIALPTAAEAMASAPVYDIYSVQFPPWWCFNFFLMIWCFGRVVEHLLAKTSMLNIGTKYKVLPWDKQRNVVVYVLQTIITTLAFVLQILGGIDIVFQRKDTTTEVRYSFMIVMAQLVFVLYTWELIYRLKIGMPLLIHHIMTCLMTQLLAAALVDTFDVEYARLATMLSFYATTEQTSFVALFCYRLDLFSKETQHSWFTVAAIQSIVVKSSIAIFSLVYFCVVFFVRKEADDQPTNWKWFWKICFIPLVLALFAAQLYTSQILWQLRNKCSVEVRKSIVSSKKIDDDALNNGTDTNCREDSENDDISVRVELFTIDV
;
A
#
# COMPACT_ATOMS: atom_id res chain seq x y z
N MET A 1 -47.66 4.08 38.79
CA MET A 1 -46.89 3.06 38.04
C MET A 1 -45.91 3.85 37.21
N ASP A 2 -44.81 4.24 37.84
CA ASP A 2 -43.82 5.13 37.25
C ASP A 2 -42.76 4.25 36.60
N ASN A 3 -42.68 4.33 35.26
CA ASN A 3 -41.72 3.61 34.45
C ASN A 3 -40.31 4.14 34.74
N ILE A 4 -39.61 3.48 35.65
CA ILE A 4 -38.17 3.59 35.84
C ILE A 4 -37.49 2.83 34.71
N THR A 5 -37.44 3.43 33.53
CA THR A 5 -36.44 3.08 32.50
C THR A 5 -35.19 3.89 32.79
N ALA A 6 -34.45 3.49 33.82
CA ALA A 6 -33.08 3.94 34.00
C ALA A 6 -32.29 3.43 32.80
N ALA A 7 -32.06 4.30 31.80
CA ALA A 7 -31.15 4.01 30.72
C ALA A 7 -29.77 3.80 31.32
N ILE A 8 -29.32 2.55 31.34
CA ILE A 8 -27.94 2.20 31.66
C ILE A 8 -27.09 2.84 30.56
N ALA A 9 -26.55 4.03 30.85
CA ALA A 9 -25.57 4.66 29.98
C ALA A 9 -24.35 3.72 29.96
N LEU A 10 -24.16 3.03 28.84
CA LEU A 10 -22.91 2.31 28.59
C LEU A 10 -21.78 3.33 28.69
N PRO A 11 -20.73 3.05 29.49
CA PRO A 11 -19.58 3.95 29.60
C PRO A 11 -19.03 4.22 28.20
N THR A 12 -18.64 5.47 27.97
CA THR A 12 -18.00 5.85 26.71
C THR A 12 -16.67 5.10 26.58
N ALA A 13 -16.22 4.86 25.34
CA ALA A 13 -14.95 4.15 25.12
C ALA A 13 -13.78 4.83 25.87
N ALA A 14 -13.79 6.16 25.99
CA ALA A 14 -12.80 6.92 26.75
C ALA A 14 -12.83 6.60 28.27
N GLU A 15 -14.01 6.49 28.89
CA GLU A 15 -14.16 6.14 30.32
C GLU A 15 -13.77 4.69 30.61
N ALA A 16 -14.07 3.78 29.68
CA ALA A 16 -13.64 2.37 29.77
C ALA A 16 -12.11 2.23 29.64
N MET A 17 -11.48 3.03 28.77
CA MET A 17 -10.02 3.04 28.62
C MET A 17 -9.30 3.69 29.81
N ALA A 18 -9.88 4.73 30.41
CA ALA A 18 -9.29 5.41 31.57
C ALA A 18 -9.34 4.57 32.87
N SER A 19 -10.23 3.57 32.95
CA SER A 19 -10.42 2.70 34.13
C SER A 19 -9.73 1.34 34.01
N ALA A 20 -9.17 1.00 32.85
CA ALA A 20 -8.43 -0.24 32.66
C ALA A 20 -7.13 -0.22 33.48
N PRO A 21 -6.81 -1.28 34.25
CA PRO A 21 -5.59 -1.33 35.04
C PRO A 21 -4.37 -1.14 34.13
N VAL A 22 -3.52 -0.18 34.50
CA VAL A 22 -2.30 0.29 33.81
C VAL A 22 -1.30 -0.84 33.45
N TYR A 23 -1.52 -2.07 33.91
CA TYR A 23 -0.62 -3.21 33.76
C TYR A 23 -1.32 -4.55 33.50
N ASP A 24 -2.42 -4.57 32.74
CA ASP A 24 -2.84 -5.84 32.12
C ASP A 24 -2.01 -6.07 30.85
N ILE A 25 -0.88 -6.77 31.02
CA ILE A 25 0.08 -7.14 29.97
C ILE A 25 -0.56 -8.04 28.89
N TYR A 26 -1.74 -8.60 29.18
CA TYR A 26 -2.55 -9.40 28.27
C TYR A 26 -3.77 -8.64 27.74
N SER A 27 -3.97 -7.38 28.13
CA SER A 27 -5.07 -6.58 27.60
C SER A 27 -4.87 -6.41 26.11
N VAL A 28 -5.98 -6.40 25.37
CA VAL A 28 -6.00 -6.13 23.92
C VAL A 28 -5.36 -4.77 23.59
N GLN A 29 -5.22 -3.91 24.59
CA GLN A 29 -4.63 -2.58 24.49
C GLN A 29 -3.10 -2.59 24.67
N PHE A 30 -2.48 -3.68 25.16
CA PHE A 30 -1.02 -3.82 25.29
C PHE A 30 -0.41 -4.67 24.15
N PRO A 31 0.25 -4.04 23.17
CA PRO A 31 0.52 -4.59 21.84
C PRO A 31 1.67 -5.62 21.65
N PRO A 32 2.64 -5.87 22.57
CA PRO A 32 3.84 -6.64 22.19
C PRO A 32 3.54 -8.07 21.71
N TRP A 33 2.67 -8.77 22.43
CA TRP A 33 2.33 -10.17 22.11
C TRP A 33 1.52 -10.29 20.82
N TRP A 34 0.62 -9.34 20.56
CA TRP A 34 -0.13 -9.27 19.31
C TRP A 34 0.78 -9.01 18.12
N CYS A 35 1.72 -8.08 18.24
CA CYS A 35 2.73 -7.83 17.20
C CYS A 35 3.55 -9.09 16.90
N PHE A 36 4.02 -9.79 17.94
CA PHE A 36 4.78 -11.03 17.76
C PHE A 36 3.95 -12.13 17.09
N ASN A 37 2.71 -12.35 17.56
CA ASN A 37 1.82 -13.35 16.99
C ASN A 37 1.45 -13.04 15.53
N PHE A 38 1.15 -11.78 15.21
CA PHE A 38 0.91 -11.33 13.84
C PHE A 38 2.15 -11.49 12.97
N PHE A 39 3.34 -11.22 13.52
CA PHE A 39 4.58 -11.39 12.78
C PHE A 39 4.80 -12.86 12.42
N LEU A 40 4.66 -13.76 13.39
CA LEU A 40 4.75 -15.20 13.15
C LEU A 40 3.68 -15.68 12.17
N MET A 41 2.43 -15.20 12.31
CA MET A 41 1.34 -15.53 11.41
C MET A 41 1.65 -15.10 9.97
N ILE A 42 2.11 -13.86 9.76
CA ILE A 42 2.48 -13.35 8.43
C ILE A 42 3.69 -14.11 7.89
N TRP A 43 4.66 -14.45 8.73
CA TRP A 43 5.82 -15.25 8.32
C TRP A 43 5.41 -16.65 7.84
N CYS A 44 4.61 -17.37 8.63
CA CYS A 44 4.05 -18.65 8.26
C CYS A 44 3.20 -18.55 6.99
N PHE A 45 2.38 -17.51 6.87
CA PHE A 45 1.55 -17.29 5.69
C PHE A 45 2.40 -17.04 4.44
N GLY A 46 3.50 -16.29 4.56
CA GLY A 46 4.47 -16.09 3.47
C GLY A 46 5.08 -17.40 2.98
N ARG A 47 5.43 -18.32 3.90
CA ARG A 47 5.92 -19.66 3.54
C ARG A 47 4.84 -20.51 2.85
N VAL A 48 3.59 -20.40 3.29
CA VAL A 48 2.45 -21.07 2.62
C VAL A 48 2.26 -20.51 1.21
N VAL A 49 2.26 -19.19 1.04
CA VAL A 49 2.14 -18.54 -0.28
C VAL A 49 3.27 -18.95 -1.21
N GLU A 50 4.52 -18.97 -0.74
CA GLU A 50 5.66 -19.46 -1.52
C GLU A 50 5.47 -20.90 -1.99
N HIS A 51 5.04 -21.80 -1.09
CA HIS A 51 4.76 -23.18 -1.44
C HIS A 51 3.61 -23.32 -2.47
N LEU A 52 2.53 -22.56 -2.28
CA LEU A 52 1.38 -22.55 -3.19
C LEU A 52 1.78 -22.01 -4.57
N LEU A 53 2.53 -20.91 -4.65
CA LEU A 53 3.03 -20.35 -5.90
C LEU A 53 3.89 -21.38 -6.64
N ALA A 54 4.80 -22.05 -5.95
CA ALA A 54 5.68 -23.06 -6.56
C ALA A 54 4.94 -24.32 -7.06
N LYS A 55 3.77 -24.64 -6.49
CA LYS A 55 2.98 -25.84 -6.81
C LYS A 55 1.82 -25.58 -7.80
N THR A 56 1.36 -24.34 -7.91
CA THR A 56 0.18 -24.00 -8.73
C THR A 56 0.47 -24.19 -10.22
N SER A 57 -0.25 -25.12 -10.86
CA SER A 57 -0.19 -25.34 -12.31
C SER A 57 -1.06 -24.38 -13.11
N MET A 58 -2.03 -23.71 -12.47
CA MET A 58 -2.89 -22.72 -13.11
C MET A 58 -2.05 -21.63 -13.78
N LEU A 59 -2.32 -21.36 -15.06
CA LEU A 59 -1.61 -20.37 -15.88
C LEU A 59 -0.07 -20.56 -15.92
N ASN A 60 0.43 -21.77 -15.66
CA ASN A 60 1.86 -22.07 -15.54
C ASN A 60 2.58 -21.22 -14.47
N ILE A 61 1.87 -20.74 -13.44
CA ILE A 61 2.42 -19.89 -12.37
C ILE A 61 3.64 -20.54 -11.72
N GLY A 62 3.55 -21.82 -11.32
CA GLY A 62 4.63 -22.50 -10.61
C GLY A 62 5.91 -22.64 -11.42
N THR A 63 5.79 -22.91 -12.73
CA THR A 63 6.96 -22.97 -13.62
C THR A 63 7.59 -21.59 -13.77
N LYS A 64 6.79 -20.56 -14.05
CA LYS A 64 7.29 -19.18 -14.19
C LYS A 64 7.92 -18.66 -12.90
N TYR A 65 7.29 -18.96 -11.75
CA TYR A 65 7.80 -18.59 -10.43
C TYR A 65 9.17 -19.21 -10.14
N LYS A 66 9.33 -20.53 -10.38
CA LYS A 66 10.58 -21.25 -10.11
C LYS A 66 11.77 -20.78 -10.97
N VAL A 67 11.50 -20.28 -12.17
CA VAL A 67 12.54 -19.77 -13.09
C VAL A 67 13.03 -18.38 -12.67
N LEU A 68 12.25 -17.64 -11.87
CA LEU A 68 12.68 -16.32 -11.40
C LEU A 68 13.91 -16.42 -10.49
N PRO A 69 14.82 -15.44 -10.51
CA PRO A 69 15.85 -15.29 -9.50
C PRO A 69 15.27 -15.20 -8.09
N TRP A 70 16.02 -15.66 -7.09
CA TRP A 70 15.55 -15.80 -5.71
C TRP A 70 15.03 -14.48 -5.09
N ASP A 71 15.66 -13.35 -5.41
CA ASP A 71 15.20 -12.03 -4.98
C ASP A 71 13.82 -11.68 -5.57
N LYS A 72 13.60 -12.01 -6.85
CA LYS A 72 12.32 -11.77 -7.52
C LYS A 72 11.23 -12.74 -7.06
N GLN A 73 11.57 -13.99 -6.73
CA GLN A 73 10.64 -14.94 -6.11
C GLN A 73 10.09 -14.42 -4.79
N ARG A 74 10.95 -13.84 -3.94
CA ARG A 74 10.52 -13.20 -2.69
C ARG A 74 9.64 -11.98 -2.94
N ASN A 75 9.97 -11.15 -3.91
CA ASN A 75 9.14 -9.99 -4.28
C ASN A 75 7.72 -10.41 -4.67
N VAL A 76 7.56 -11.50 -5.43
CA VAL A 76 6.24 -12.03 -5.81
C VAL A 76 5.43 -12.48 -4.59
N VAL A 77 6.05 -13.17 -3.63
CA VAL A 77 5.40 -13.56 -2.35
C VAL A 77 4.93 -12.32 -1.59
N VAL A 78 5.78 -11.29 -1.53
CA VAL A 78 5.43 -10.02 -0.89
C VAL A 78 4.24 -9.37 -1.58
N TYR A 79 4.19 -9.32 -2.91
CA TYR A 79 3.05 -8.72 -3.63
C TYR A 79 1.73 -9.40 -3.27
N VAL A 80 1.71 -10.74 -3.20
CA VAL A 80 0.51 -11.50 -2.81
C VAL A 80 0.11 -11.21 -1.37
N LEU A 81 1.05 -11.27 -0.43
CA LEU A 81 0.77 -10.98 0.98
C LEU A 81 0.32 -9.54 1.19
N GLN A 82 0.97 -8.59 0.54
CA GLN A 82 0.60 -7.19 0.56
C GLN A 82 -0.83 -7.01 0.08
N THR A 83 -1.19 -7.56 -1.09
CA THR A 83 -2.57 -7.49 -1.58
C THR A 83 -3.57 -8.06 -0.57
N ILE A 84 -3.33 -9.24 0.00
CA ILE A 84 -4.29 -9.89 0.91
C ILE A 84 -4.41 -9.11 2.22
N ILE A 85 -3.29 -8.85 2.90
CA ILE A 85 -3.29 -8.26 4.24
C ILE A 85 -3.73 -6.80 4.19
N THR A 86 -3.29 -6.00 3.20
CA THR A 86 -3.76 -4.62 3.06
C THR A 86 -5.22 -4.54 2.65
N THR A 87 -5.77 -5.54 1.93
CA THR A 87 -7.22 -5.61 1.66
C THR A 87 -8.01 -5.85 2.94
N LEU A 88 -7.55 -6.79 3.79
CA LEU A 88 -8.17 -7.01 5.10
C LEU A 88 -8.08 -5.75 5.97
N ALA A 89 -6.90 -5.11 6.02
CA ALA A 89 -6.69 -3.85 6.72
C ALA A 89 -7.61 -2.74 6.19
N PHE A 90 -7.79 -2.63 4.87
CA PHE A 90 -8.73 -1.68 4.26
C PHE A 90 -10.16 -1.93 4.72
N VAL A 91 -10.65 -3.18 4.72
CA VAL A 91 -11.99 -3.51 5.20
C VAL A 91 -12.16 -3.13 6.68
N LEU A 92 -11.20 -3.48 7.53
CA LEU A 92 -11.21 -3.10 8.95
C LEU A 92 -11.20 -1.57 9.14
N GLN A 93 -10.42 -0.86 8.32
CA GLN A 93 -10.37 0.60 8.33
C GLN A 93 -11.70 1.23 7.93
N ILE A 94 -12.42 0.67 6.96
CA ILE A 94 -13.76 1.16 6.60
C ILE A 94 -14.75 0.88 7.74
N LEU A 95 -14.74 -0.33 8.31
CA LEU A 95 -15.66 -0.71 9.39
C LEU A 95 -15.43 0.08 10.69
N GLY A 96 -14.17 0.33 11.06
CA GLY A 96 -13.81 1.07 12.26
C GLY A 96 -13.72 2.58 12.06
N GLY A 97 -13.21 3.00 10.90
CA GLY A 97 -12.76 4.37 10.65
C GLY A 97 -13.77 5.30 9.97
N ILE A 98 -14.82 4.77 9.31
CA ILE A 98 -15.79 5.63 8.62
C ILE A 98 -16.49 6.60 9.58
N ASP A 99 -16.91 6.11 10.74
CA ASP A 99 -17.56 6.96 11.74
C ASP A 99 -16.57 7.89 12.42
N ILE A 100 -15.32 7.45 12.65
CA ILE A 100 -14.27 8.29 13.19
C ILE A 100 -14.00 9.48 12.25
N VAL A 101 -13.88 9.25 10.94
CA VAL A 101 -13.57 10.29 9.95
C VAL A 101 -14.74 11.24 9.70
N PHE A 102 -15.98 10.74 9.63
CA PHE A 102 -17.13 11.54 9.19
C PHE A 102 -18.04 12.04 10.32
N GLN A 103 -18.02 11.45 11.52
CA GLN A 103 -18.90 11.89 12.60
C GLN A 103 -18.28 12.98 13.46
N ARG A 104 -19.09 14.01 13.74
CA ARG A 104 -18.73 15.15 14.59
C ARG A 104 -18.93 14.88 16.09
N LYS A 105 -19.55 13.76 16.46
CA LYS A 105 -19.81 13.38 17.86
C LYS A 105 -19.08 12.08 18.18
N ASP A 106 -18.49 12.01 19.36
CA ASP A 106 -17.67 10.88 19.84
C ASP A 106 -18.53 9.71 20.30
N THR A 107 -19.34 9.17 19.38
CA THR A 107 -20.13 7.95 19.60
C THR A 107 -19.40 6.70 19.11
N THR A 108 -18.07 6.78 18.95
CA THR A 108 -17.27 5.65 18.48
C THR A 108 -17.27 4.55 19.54
N THR A 109 -17.78 3.38 19.16
CA THR A 109 -17.83 2.21 20.03
C THR A 109 -16.45 1.58 20.20
N GLU A 110 -16.24 0.88 21.32
CA GLU A 110 -14.99 0.15 21.62
C GLU A 110 -14.61 -0.85 20.51
N VAL A 111 -15.61 -1.52 19.92
CA VAL A 111 -15.41 -2.47 18.82
C VAL A 111 -14.78 -1.80 17.59
N ARG A 112 -15.15 -0.55 17.29
CA ARG A 112 -14.59 0.19 16.16
C ARG A 112 -13.17 0.64 16.41
N TYR A 113 -12.88 1.10 17.63
CA TYR A 113 -11.50 1.35 18.05
C TYR A 113 -10.66 0.07 17.94
N SER A 114 -11.21 -1.08 18.33
CA SER A 114 -10.53 -2.37 18.20
C SER A 114 -10.21 -2.71 16.74
N PHE A 115 -11.13 -2.47 15.80
CA PHE A 115 -10.83 -2.63 14.36
C PHE A 115 -9.71 -1.72 13.88
N MET A 116 -9.67 -0.46 14.34
CA MET A 116 -8.62 0.49 13.99
C MET A 116 -7.25 0.06 14.54
N ILE A 117 -7.20 -0.42 15.79
CA ILE A 117 -5.98 -0.94 16.40
C ILE A 117 -5.49 -2.17 15.63
N VAL A 118 -6.36 -3.15 15.37
CA VAL A 118 -5.99 -4.36 14.62
C VAL A 118 -5.50 -4.00 13.22
N MET A 119 -6.17 -3.09 12.53
CA MET A 119 -5.75 -2.57 11.22
C MET A 119 -4.34 -1.96 11.28
N ALA A 120 -4.09 -1.05 12.22
CA ALA A 120 -2.80 -0.39 12.38
C ALA A 120 -1.68 -1.41 12.67
N GLN A 121 -1.95 -2.41 13.52
CA GLN A 121 -1.01 -3.48 13.82
C GLN A 121 -0.74 -4.38 12.61
N LEU A 122 -1.76 -4.73 11.83
CA LEU A 122 -1.58 -5.51 10.60
C LEU A 122 -0.64 -4.80 9.62
N VAL A 123 -0.86 -3.50 9.38
CA VAL A 123 -0.01 -2.71 8.47
C VAL A 123 1.42 -2.60 9.01
N PHE A 124 1.58 -2.27 10.29
CA PHE A 124 2.90 -2.12 10.93
C PHE A 124 3.72 -3.41 10.86
N VAL A 125 3.11 -4.53 11.24
CA VAL A 125 3.78 -5.83 11.24
C VAL A 125 4.08 -6.29 9.82
N LEU A 126 3.16 -6.08 8.87
CA LEU A 126 3.38 -6.42 7.46
C LEU A 126 4.57 -5.67 6.87
N TYR A 127 4.68 -4.36 7.14
CA TYR A 127 5.78 -3.54 6.62
C TYR A 127 7.11 -3.91 7.28
N THR A 128 7.10 -4.17 8.59
CA THR A 128 8.29 -4.68 9.31
C THR A 128 8.73 -6.02 8.75
N TRP A 129 7.77 -6.93 8.52
CA TRP A 129 8.03 -8.24 7.91
C TRP A 129 8.63 -8.09 6.51
N GLU A 130 8.08 -7.22 5.67
CA GLU A 130 8.59 -6.99 4.31
C GLU A 130 10.03 -6.46 4.32
N LEU A 131 10.36 -5.54 5.23
CA LEU A 131 11.70 -4.98 5.38
C LEU A 131 12.74 -6.06 5.70
N ILE A 132 12.36 -7.08 6.47
CA ILE A 132 13.22 -8.21 6.83
C ILE A 132 13.23 -9.28 5.73
N TYR A 133 12.08 -9.51 5.09
CA TYR A 133 11.91 -10.60 4.14
C TYR A 133 12.53 -10.29 2.77
N ARG A 134 12.45 -9.05 2.29
CA ARG A 134 13.07 -8.65 1.01
C ARG A 134 14.59 -8.60 1.10
N LEU A 135 15.26 -9.09 0.06
CA LEU A 135 16.72 -9.03 -0.04
C LEU A 135 17.23 -7.67 -0.53
N LYS A 136 16.43 -7.01 -1.38
CA LYS A 136 16.72 -5.69 -1.93
C LYS A 136 15.44 -4.88 -1.86
N ILE A 137 15.51 -3.70 -1.24
CA ILE A 137 14.41 -2.75 -1.15
C ILE A 137 14.82 -1.44 -1.82
N GLY A 138 13.96 -0.92 -2.70
CA GLY A 138 14.18 0.39 -3.29
C GLY A 138 13.99 1.49 -2.24
N MET A 139 14.81 2.54 -2.30
CA MET A 139 14.73 3.68 -1.38
C MET A 139 13.33 4.29 -1.22
N PRO A 140 12.52 4.47 -2.28
CA PRO A 140 11.16 5.03 -2.13
C PRO A 140 10.26 4.15 -1.26
N LEU A 141 10.34 2.83 -1.45
CA LEU A 141 9.55 1.86 -0.68
C LEU A 141 10.03 1.80 0.78
N LEU A 142 11.35 1.87 1.01
CA LEU A 142 11.92 1.94 2.35
C LEU A 142 11.44 3.19 3.10
N ILE A 143 11.51 4.36 2.47
CA ILE A 143 11.05 5.63 3.05
C ILE A 143 9.56 5.56 3.35
N HIS A 144 8.75 5.06 2.41
CA HIS A 144 7.32 4.86 2.61
C HIS A 144 7.03 3.99 3.84
N HIS A 145 7.70 2.85 3.96
CA HIS A 145 7.48 1.91 5.07
C HIS A 145 7.87 2.50 6.42
N ILE A 146 9.06 3.12 6.50
CA ILE A 146 9.54 3.76 7.72
C ILE A 146 8.61 4.91 8.11
N MET A 147 8.25 5.79 7.18
CA MET A 147 7.38 6.94 7.47
C MET A 147 5.97 6.50 7.87
N THR A 148 5.39 5.53 7.17
CA THR A 148 4.07 4.98 7.53
C THR A 148 4.09 4.38 8.93
N CYS A 149 5.08 3.54 9.24
CA CYS A 149 5.19 2.92 10.56
C CYS A 149 5.41 3.97 11.66
N LEU A 150 6.31 4.93 11.44
CA LEU A 150 6.61 6.00 12.37
C LEU A 150 5.36 6.86 12.65
N MET A 151 4.68 7.33 11.60
CA MET A 151 3.50 8.17 11.74
C MET A 151 2.36 7.45 12.46
N THR A 152 2.08 6.19 12.10
CA THR A 152 1.03 5.40 12.75
C THR A 152 1.32 5.18 14.22
N GLN A 153 2.57 4.84 14.59
CA GLN A 153 2.95 4.63 15.99
C GLN A 153 2.91 5.93 16.80
N LEU A 154 3.40 7.04 16.25
CA LEU A 154 3.35 8.34 16.94
C LEU A 154 1.92 8.85 17.12
N LEU A 155 1.04 8.64 16.13
CA LEU A 155 -0.37 9.05 16.25
C LEU A 155 -1.12 8.17 17.24
N ALA A 156 -0.82 6.87 17.27
CA ALA A 156 -1.34 5.97 18.29
C ALA A 156 -0.86 6.36 19.70
N ALA A 157 0.42 6.70 19.86
CA ALA A 157 0.96 7.18 21.13
C ALA A 157 0.29 8.49 21.58
N ALA A 158 0.13 9.45 20.66
CA ALA A 158 -0.58 10.70 20.94
C ALA A 158 -2.05 10.44 21.35
N LEU A 159 -2.73 9.53 20.65
CA LEU A 159 -4.10 9.13 21.01
C LEU A 159 -4.18 8.50 22.40
N VAL A 160 -3.28 7.57 22.75
CA VAL A 160 -3.30 6.90 24.06
C VAL A 160 -3.00 7.88 25.19
N ASP A 161 -2.10 8.84 24.97
CA ASP A 161 -1.68 9.81 25.99
C ASP A 161 -2.70 10.93 26.22
N THR A 162 -3.43 11.33 25.17
CA THR A 162 -4.37 12.46 25.21
C THR A 162 -5.84 12.06 25.21
N PHE A 163 -6.15 10.84 24.79
CA PHE A 163 -7.49 10.38 24.43
C PHE A 163 -8.20 11.25 23.39
N ASP A 164 -7.45 12.06 22.63
CA ASP A 164 -8.01 12.95 21.62
C ASP A 164 -8.27 12.20 20.30
N VAL A 165 -9.55 12.11 19.95
CA VAL A 165 -10.05 11.47 18.72
C VAL A 165 -9.46 12.10 17.45
N GLU A 166 -9.01 13.36 17.51
CA GLU A 166 -8.40 14.05 16.38
C GLU A 166 -7.14 13.32 15.88
N TYR A 167 -6.35 12.74 16.78
CA TYR A 167 -5.21 11.90 16.41
C TYR A 167 -5.64 10.58 15.78
N ALA A 168 -6.73 9.97 16.27
CA ALA A 168 -7.30 8.76 15.66
C ALA A 168 -7.80 9.04 14.23
N ARG A 169 -8.43 10.20 14.00
CA ARG A 169 -8.88 10.63 12.67
C ARG A 169 -7.71 10.79 11.71
N LEU A 170 -6.67 11.50 12.12
CA LEU A 170 -5.45 11.66 11.32
C LEU A 170 -4.78 10.31 11.02
N ALA A 171 -4.67 9.42 12.02
CA ALA A 171 -4.11 8.08 11.82
C ALA A 171 -4.95 7.29 10.81
N THR A 172 -6.27 7.38 10.91
CA THR A 172 -7.21 6.73 9.98
C THR A 172 -7.04 7.28 8.57
N MET A 173 -6.99 8.59 8.39
CA MET A 173 -6.83 9.19 7.07
C MET A 173 -5.50 8.80 6.43
N LEU A 174 -4.40 8.88 7.19
CA LEU A 174 -3.07 8.53 6.70
C LEU A 174 -2.89 7.04 6.44
N SER A 175 -3.57 6.17 7.17
CA SER A 175 -3.51 4.71 6.94
C SER A 175 -4.03 4.33 5.54
N PHE A 176 -4.85 5.16 4.89
CA PHE A 176 -5.22 4.95 3.49
C PHE A 176 -4.02 5.00 2.53
N TYR A 177 -2.88 5.59 2.92
CA TYR A 177 -1.65 5.46 2.15
C TYR A 177 -1.19 4.00 2.05
N ALA A 178 -1.34 3.19 3.09
CA ALA A 178 -0.97 1.78 3.04
C ALA A 178 -2.08 0.92 2.43
N THR A 179 -3.32 1.15 2.86
CA THR A 179 -4.44 0.26 2.55
C THR A 179 -5.10 0.50 1.18
N THR A 180 -4.48 1.26 0.28
CA THR A 180 -4.98 1.49 -1.08
C THR A 180 -3.96 1.17 -2.18
N GLU A 181 -2.95 0.36 -1.86
CA GLU A 181 -1.85 -0.04 -2.77
C GLU A 181 -2.12 -1.35 -3.53
N GLN A 182 -3.26 -2.01 -3.29
CA GLN A 182 -3.56 -3.35 -3.80
C GLN A 182 -3.45 -3.44 -5.33
N THR A 183 -3.95 -2.43 -6.04
CA THR A 183 -3.91 -2.33 -7.51
C THR A 183 -2.48 -2.39 -8.05
N SER A 184 -1.54 -1.73 -7.37
CA SER A 184 -0.13 -1.68 -7.73
C SER A 184 0.53 -3.04 -7.53
N PHE A 185 0.24 -3.70 -6.41
CA PHE A 185 0.77 -5.04 -6.13
C PHE A 185 0.22 -6.10 -7.07
N VAL A 186 -1.07 -6.04 -7.42
CA VAL A 186 -1.67 -6.94 -8.41
C VAL A 186 -1.02 -6.74 -9.78
N ALA A 187 -0.83 -5.49 -10.24
CA ALA A 187 -0.16 -5.20 -11.51
C ALA A 187 1.28 -5.74 -11.52
N LEU A 188 2.05 -5.52 -10.45
CA LEU A 188 3.41 -6.01 -10.30
C LEU A 188 3.49 -7.55 -10.26
N PHE A 189 2.57 -8.20 -9.55
CA PHE A 189 2.46 -9.66 -9.50
C PHE A 189 2.26 -10.25 -10.91
N CYS A 190 1.26 -9.73 -11.64
CA CYS A 190 0.95 -10.17 -12.99
C CYS A 190 2.09 -9.91 -13.96
N TYR A 191 2.79 -8.79 -13.82
CA TYR A 191 3.94 -8.43 -14.63
C TYR A 191 5.14 -9.36 -14.38
N ARG A 192 5.49 -9.65 -13.12
CA ARG A 192 6.66 -10.49 -12.80
C ARG A 192 6.52 -11.92 -13.26
N LEU A 193 5.31 -12.46 -13.16
CA LEU A 193 5.01 -13.81 -13.62
C LEU A 193 4.56 -13.83 -15.09
N ASP A 194 4.61 -12.69 -15.79
CA ASP A 194 4.20 -12.55 -17.18
C ASP A 194 2.87 -13.26 -17.49
N LEU A 195 1.85 -13.06 -16.64
CA LEU A 195 0.62 -13.85 -16.66
C LEU A 195 -0.33 -13.48 -17.80
N PHE A 196 -0.28 -12.22 -18.23
CA PHE A 196 -1.16 -11.66 -19.24
C PHE A 196 -0.37 -11.06 -20.40
N SER A 197 -1.04 -10.77 -21.52
CA SER A 197 -0.44 -10.08 -22.65
C SER A 197 0.11 -8.71 -22.24
N LYS A 198 1.09 -8.19 -23.00
CA LYS A 198 1.69 -6.88 -22.74
C LYS A 198 0.68 -5.74 -22.86
N GLU A 199 -0.36 -5.90 -23.67
CA GLU A 199 -1.48 -4.97 -23.75
C GLU A 199 -2.30 -4.93 -22.46
N THR A 200 -2.66 -6.10 -21.91
CA THR A 200 -3.34 -6.19 -20.62
C THR A 200 -2.47 -5.62 -19.50
N GLN A 201 -1.18 -5.99 -19.44
CA GLN A 201 -0.23 -5.45 -18.45
C GLN A 201 -0.13 -3.91 -18.55
N HIS A 202 -0.08 -3.34 -19.76
CA HIS A 202 -0.09 -1.91 -19.99
C HIS A 202 -1.35 -1.23 -19.40
N SER A 203 -2.53 -1.82 -19.59
CA SER A 203 -3.78 -1.32 -19.02
C SER A 203 -3.78 -1.38 -17.49
N TRP A 204 -3.33 -2.49 -16.90
CA TRP A 204 -3.22 -2.61 -15.43
C TRP A 204 -2.27 -1.57 -14.82
N PHE A 205 -1.09 -1.36 -15.40
CA PHE A 205 -0.17 -0.32 -14.92
C PHE A 205 -0.72 1.09 -15.10
N THR A 206 -1.49 1.34 -16.16
CA THR A 206 -2.17 2.62 -16.37
C THR A 206 -3.18 2.88 -15.25
N VAL A 207 -4.05 1.91 -14.95
CA VAL A 207 -5.04 2.01 -13.87
C VAL A 207 -4.36 2.18 -12.52
N ALA A 208 -3.35 1.36 -12.21
CA ALA A 208 -2.63 1.44 -10.93
C ALA A 208 -1.93 2.80 -10.74
N ALA A 209 -1.26 3.32 -11.77
CA ALA A 209 -0.58 4.62 -11.69
C ALA A 209 -1.57 5.77 -11.50
N ILE A 210 -2.67 5.80 -12.29
CA ILE A 210 -3.69 6.85 -12.19
C ILE A 210 -4.39 6.79 -10.83
N GLN A 211 -4.85 5.61 -10.41
CA GLN A 211 -5.51 5.44 -9.12
C GLN A 211 -4.58 5.84 -7.98
N SER A 212 -3.31 5.44 -8.01
CA SER A 212 -2.32 5.85 -7.00
C SER A 212 -2.19 7.37 -6.95
N ILE A 213 -1.93 8.04 -8.07
CA ILE A 213 -1.78 9.50 -8.09
C ILE A 213 -3.03 10.19 -7.53
N VAL A 214 -4.22 9.81 -8.01
CA VAL A 214 -5.49 10.43 -7.57
C VAL A 214 -5.73 10.19 -6.09
N VAL A 215 -5.72 8.93 -5.64
CA VAL A 215 -6.06 8.57 -4.26
C VAL A 215 -5.02 9.13 -3.28
N LYS A 216 -3.72 8.98 -3.55
CA LYS A 216 -2.67 9.47 -2.65
C LYS A 216 -2.66 11.00 -2.58
N SER A 217 -2.93 11.69 -3.69
CA SER A 217 -3.05 13.16 -3.69
C SER A 217 -4.26 13.62 -2.89
N SER A 218 -5.42 12.95 -3.05
CA SER A 218 -6.59 13.24 -2.24
C SER A 218 -6.32 13.05 -0.75
N ILE A 219 -5.72 11.93 -0.34
CA ILE A 219 -5.40 11.67 1.06
C ILE A 219 -4.45 12.74 1.63
N ALA A 220 -3.38 13.12 0.90
CA ALA A 220 -2.48 14.20 1.32
C ALA A 220 -3.23 15.51 1.54
N ILE A 221 -4.00 15.95 0.53
CA ILE A 221 -4.72 17.23 0.57
C ILE A 221 -5.72 17.23 1.72
N PHE A 222 -6.55 16.19 1.84
CA PHE A 222 -7.55 16.11 2.91
C PHE A 222 -6.87 16.08 4.29
N SER A 223 -5.81 15.30 4.47
CA SER A 223 -5.10 15.21 5.76
C SER A 223 -4.44 16.53 6.16
N LEU A 224 -3.82 17.24 5.19
CA LEU A 224 -3.22 18.54 5.44
C LEU A 224 -4.26 19.61 5.77
N VAL A 225 -5.33 19.70 4.99
CA VAL A 225 -6.43 20.65 5.26
C VAL A 225 -7.06 20.38 6.61
N TYR A 226 -7.34 19.11 6.91
CA TYR A 226 -7.89 18.68 8.20
C TYR A 226 -6.98 19.10 9.36
N PHE A 227 -5.69 18.76 9.25
CA PHE A 227 -4.69 19.12 10.24
C PHE A 227 -4.61 20.63 10.46
N CYS A 228 -4.57 21.43 9.38
CA CYS A 228 -4.53 22.88 9.47
C CYS A 228 -5.76 23.45 10.20
N VAL A 229 -6.96 22.97 9.88
CA VAL A 229 -8.19 23.42 10.52
C VAL A 229 -8.20 23.08 12.01
N VAL A 230 -7.88 21.83 12.37
CA VAL A 230 -7.94 21.38 13.76
C VAL A 230 -6.83 21.99 14.62
N PHE A 231 -5.60 22.04 14.13
CA PHE A 231 -4.45 22.39 14.97
C PHE A 231 -4.05 23.88 14.92
N PHE A 232 -4.46 24.62 13.89
CA PHE A 232 -4.13 26.06 13.75
C PHE A 232 -5.35 26.98 13.80
N VAL A 233 -6.52 26.55 13.32
CA VAL A 233 -7.72 27.42 13.28
C VAL A 233 -8.58 27.26 14.54
N ARG A 234 -8.81 26.02 15.01
CA ARG A 234 -9.59 25.78 16.24
C ARG A 234 -8.76 26.10 17.48
N LYS A 235 -9.20 27.11 18.23
CA LYS A 235 -8.56 27.55 19.49
C LYS A 235 -8.78 26.58 20.66
N GLU A 236 -9.79 25.73 20.58
CA GLU A 236 -10.16 24.74 21.62
C GLU A 236 -9.05 23.71 21.89
N ALA A 237 -8.09 23.57 20.98
CA ALA A 237 -7.01 22.61 21.15
C ALA A 237 -5.84 23.11 22.02
N ASP A 238 -5.81 24.37 22.51
CA ASP A 238 -4.63 24.92 23.23
C ASP A 238 -4.49 24.43 24.68
N ASP A 239 -5.52 23.78 25.25
CA ASP A 239 -5.54 23.36 26.66
C ASP A 239 -5.05 21.92 26.91
N GLN A 240 -4.38 21.28 25.95
CA GLN A 240 -3.90 19.92 26.18
C GLN A 240 -2.69 19.87 27.12
N PRO A 241 -2.67 18.96 28.11
CA PRO A 241 -1.61 18.88 29.10
C PRO A 241 -0.27 18.35 28.56
N THR A 242 -0.24 17.86 27.32
CA THR A 242 0.91 17.17 26.72
C THR A 242 1.52 17.96 25.55
N ASN A 243 2.81 17.70 25.27
CA ASN A 243 3.54 18.38 24.19
C ASN A 243 3.23 17.85 22.78
N TRP A 244 2.30 16.90 22.63
CA TRP A 244 1.96 16.28 21.34
C TRP A 244 1.50 17.30 20.30
N LYS A 245 0.72 18.29 20.70
CA LYS A 245 0.27 19.35 19.81
C LYS A 245 1.42 20.11 19.17
N TRP A 246 2.39 20.53 19.97
CA TRP A 246 3.58 21.24 19.49
C TRP A 246 4.43 20.37 18.59
N PHE A 247 4.65 19.12 18.99
CA PHE A 247 5.35 18.13 18.17
C PHE A 247 4.70 18.00 16.78
N TRP A 248 3.40 17.77 16.72
CA TRP A 248 2.70 17.58 15.45
C TRP A 248 2.65 18.85 14.60
N LYS A 249 2.50 20.05 15.20
CA LYS A 249 2.58 21.32 14.46
C LYS A 249 3.89 21.47 13.68
N ILE A 250 4.99 20.94 14.21
CA ILE A 250 6.31 21.00 13.60
C ILE A 250 6.51 19.82 12.63
N CYS A 251 6.16 18.60 13.04
CA CYS A 251 6.55 17.38 12.33
C CYS A 251 5.52 16.89 11.31
N PHE A 252 4.22 17.18 11.47
CA PHE A 252 3.18 16.57 10.64
C PHE A 252 3.34 16.90 9.16
N ILE A 253 3.49 18.18 8.82
CA ILE A 253 3.57 18.63 7.43
C ILE A 253 4.81 18.03 6.73
N PRO A 254 6.05 18.12 7.29
CA PRO A 254 7.21 17.48 6.68
C PRO A 254 7.05 15.96 6.49
N LEU A 255 6.48 15.25 7.48
CA LEU A 255 6.28 13.80 7.40
C LEU A 255 5.28 13.42 6.30
N VAL A 256 4.15 14.12 6.21
CA VAL A 256 3.15 13.88 5.15
C VAL A 256 3.72 14.19 3.76
N LEU A 257 4.50 15.27 3.63
CA LEU A 257 5.13 15.62 2.35
C LEU A 257 6.19 14.58 1.93
N ALA A 258 6.99 14.08 2.87
CA ALA A 258 7.95 13.01 2.61
C ALA A 258 7.25 11.70 2.17
N LEU A 259 6.16 11.33 2.87
CA LEU A 259 5.34 10.18 2.52
C LEU A 259 4.71 10.33 1.12
N PHE A 260 4.15 11.51 0.82
CA PHE A 260 3.55 11.80 -0.48
C PHE A 260 4.59 11.79 -1.61
N ALA A 261 5.79 12.34 -1.38
CA ALA A 261 6.88 12.31 -2.37
C ALA A 261 7.32 10.89 -2.71
N ALA A 262 7.46 10.01 -1.71
CA ALA A 262 7.77 8.59 -1.93
C ALA A 262 6.69 7.88 -2.79
N GLN A 263 5.44 8.26 -2.60
CA GLN A 263 4.28 7.71 -3.31
C GLN A 263 4.16 8.23 -4.75
N LEU A 264 4.46 9.50 -4.97
CA LEU A 264 4.57 10.06 -6.33
C LEU A 264 5.69 9.37 -7.11
N TYR A 265 6.84 9.15 -6.48
CA TYR A 265 7.94 8.43 -7.11
C TYR A 265 7.56 6.98 -7.47
N THR A 266 6.86 6.28 -6.57
CA THR A 266 6.34 4.93 -6.85
C THR A 266 5.36 4.94 -8.03
N SER A 267 4.50 5.95 -8.10
CA SER A 267 3.56 6.12 -9.22
C SER A 267 4.29 6.40 -10.55
N GLN A 268 5.39 7.15 -10.51
CA GLN A 268 6.27 7.35 -11.66
C GLN A 268 6.89 6.04 -12.15
N ILE A 269 7.33 5.15 -11.23
CA ILE A 269 7.83 3.82 -11.61
C ILE A 269 6.75 3.01 -12.32
N LEU A 270 5.51 3.00 -11.81
CA LEU A 270 4.40 2.29 -12.46
C LEU A 270 4.12 2.83 -13.86
N TRP A 271 4.20 4.15 -14.04
CA TRP A 271 4.05 4.79 -15.35
C TRP A 271 5.19 4.42 -16.32
N GLN A 272 6.41 4.28 -15.83
CA GLN A 272 7.53 3.82 -16.65
C GLN A 272 7.38 2.35 -17.06
N LEU A 273 6.88 1.49 -16.16
CA LEU A 273 6.56 0.09 -16.48
C LEU A 273 5.45 -0.02 -17.53
N ARG A 274 4.42 0.84 -17.45
CA ARG A 274 3.42 1.00 -18.52
C ARG A 274 4.09 1.29 -19.86
N ASN A 275 4.97 2.30 -19.92
CA ASN A 275 5.61 2.69 -21.18
C ASN A 275 6.48 1.56 -21.76
N LYS A 276 7.18 0.79 -20.91
CA LYS A 276 7.92 -0.41 -21.36
C LYS A 276 6.99 -1.42 -22.04
N CYS A 277 5.84 -1.73 -21.42
CA CYS A 277 4.86 -2.64 -22.02
C CYS A 277 4.36 -2.12 -23.38
N SER A 278 4.13 -0.81 -23.53
CA SER A 278 3.71 -0.22 -24.82
C SER A 278 4.76 -0.38 -25.91
N VAL A 279 6.06 -0.27 -25.58
CA VAL A 279 7.15 -0.44 -26.55
C VAL A 279 7.22 -1.89 -27.03
N GLU A 280 7.08 -2.85 -26.12
CA GLU A 280 7.08 -4.28 -26.44
C GLU A 280 5.91 -4.65 -27.38
N VAL A 281 4.71 -4.14 -27.11
CA VAL A 281 3.54 -4.34 -28.00
C VAL A 281 3.80 -3.79 -29.41
N ARG A 282 4.40 -2.60 -29.53
CA ARG A 282 4.72 -2.03 -30.85
C ARG A 282 5.74 -2.88 -31.60
N LYS A 283 6.77 -3.37 -30.91
CA LYS A 283 7.79 -4.25 -31.51
C LYS A 283 7.19 -5.56 -32.03
N SER A 284 6.28 -6.19 -31.27
CA SER A 284 5.61 -7.42 -31.73
C SER A 284 4.75 -7.19 -32.97
N ILE A 285 4.06 -6.04 -33.08
CA ILE A 285 3.26 -5.69 -34.26
C ILE A 285 4.14 -5.49 -35.50
N VAL A 286 5.24 -4.74 -35.37
CA VAL A 286 6.18 -4.49 -36.49
C VAL A 286 6.82 -5.81 -36.95
N SER A 287 7.23 -6.67 -36.00
CA SER A 287 7.80 -7.97 -36.33
C SER A 287 6.81 -8.89 -37.04
N SER A 288 5.53 -8.86 -36.66
CA SER A 288 4.49 -9.66 -37.33
C SER A 288 4.29 -9.19 -38.78
N LYS A 289 4.19 -7.86 -38.99
CA LYS A 289 4.01 -7.30 -40.34
C LYS A 289 5.17 -7.65 -41.28
N LYS A 290 6.41 -7.58 -40.78
CA LYS A 290 7.58 -7.94 -41.59
C LYS A 290 7.52 -9.40 -42.07
N ILE A 291 7.08 -10.31 -41.20
CA ILE A 291 6.93 -11.74 -41.57
C ILE A 291 5.84 -11.92 -42.62
N ASP A 292 4.72 -11.20 -42.50
CA ASP A 292 3.63 -11.26 -43.47
C ASP A 292 4.05 -10.68 -44.84
N ASP A 293 4.81 -9.57 -44.85
CA ASP A 293 5.35 -8.97 -46.07
C ASP A 293 6.40 -9.86 -46.76
N ASP A 294 7.30 -10.49 -45.97
CA ASP A 294 8.30 -11.45 -46.47
C ASP A 294 7.64 -12.73 -47.03
N ALA A 295 6.52 -13.17 -46.43
CA ALA A 295 5.75 -14.30 -46.93
C ALA A 295 5.01 -13.98 -48.24
N LEU A 296 4.51 -12.75 -48.41
CA LEU A 296 3.83 -12.32 -49.63
C LEU A 296 4.82 -12.15 -50.80
N ASN A 297 6.00 -11.58 -50.54
CA ASN A 297 7.02 -11.36 -51.56
C ASN A 297 7.67 -12.68 -52.04
N ASN A 298 7.88 -13.65 -51.15
CA ASN A 298 8.40 -14.97 -51.54
C ASN A 298 7.42 -15.82 -52.39
N GLY A 299 6.15 -15.43 -52.46
CA GLY A 299 5.16 -16.08 -53.33
C GLY A 299 5.14 -15.57 -54.77
N THR A 300 5.81 -14.45 -55.07
CA THR A 300 5.57 -13.71 -56.32
C THR A 300 6.78 -13.58 -57.25
N ASP A 301 8.04 -13.77 -56.79
CA ASP A 301 9.21 -13.60 -57.66
C ASP A 301 10.34 -14.63 -57.45
N THR A 302 10.51 -15.49 -58.44
CA THR A 302 11.69 -16.37 -58.64
C THR A 302 12.84 -15.69 -59.40
N ASN A 303 12.93 -14.36 -59.48
CA ASN A 303 14.03 -13.74 -60.24
C ASN A 303 14.49 -12.37 -59.73
N CYS A 304 15.83 -12.24 -59.69
CA CYS A 304 16.64 -11.04 -59.56
C CYS A 304 16.75 -10.41 -58.15
N ARG A 305 17.81 -10.84 -57.45
CA ARG A 305 18.30 -10.33 -56.17
C ARG A 305 19.27 -9.17 -56.42
N GLU A 306 18.93 -7.97 -55.94
CA GLU A 306 19.86 -6.85 -55.76
C GLU A 306 19.99 -6.54 -54.27
N ASP A 307 21.24 -6.52 -53.80
CA ASP A 307 21.63 -6.25 -52.42
C ASP A 307 21.47 -4.76 -52.10
N SER A 308 20.66 -4.41 -51.09
CA SER A 308 20.74 -3.09 -50.47
C SER A 308 20.82 -3.17 -48.95
N GLU A 309 21.93 -2.61 -48.48
CA GLU A 309 22.33 -2.27 -47.12
C GLU A 309 21.25 -1.41 -46.46
N ASN A 310 20.80 -1.78 -45.25
CA ASN A 310 19.84 -0.98 -44.51
C ASN A 310 20.35 -0.69 -43.09
N ASP A 311 20.51 0.61 -42.84
CA ASP A 311 21.09 1.21 -41.66
C ASP A 311 20.25 0.98 -40.39
N ASP A 312 20.98 0.64 -39.32
CA ASP A 312 20.49 0.21 -38.03
C ASP A 312 20.19 1.44 -37.15
N ILE A 313 18.90 1.79 -36.98
CA ILE A 313 18.46 2.85 -36.07
C ILE A 313 18.44 2.30 -34.63
N SER A 314 19.60 2.35 -33.99
CA SER A 314 19.81 2.09 -32.56
C SER A 314 19.24 3.26 -31.71
N VAL A 315 17.96 3.20 -31.34
CA VAL A 315 17.41 4.06 -30.28
C VAL A 315 17.89 3.56 -28.92
N ARG A 316 19.00 4.13 -28.46
CA ARG A 316 19.59 3.88 -27.14
C ARG A 316 18.74 4.58 -26.06
N VAL A 317 17.72 3.89 -25.57
CA VAL A 317 17.03 4.31 -24.34
C VAL A 317 17.90 3.87 -23.18
N GLU A 318 18.74 4.78 -22.65
CA GLU A 318 19.39 4.62 -21.35
C GLU A 318 18.32 4.69 -20.25
N LEU A 319 17.63 3.57 -20.13
CA LEU A 319 16.72 3.29 -19.05
C LEU A 319 17.60 3.00 -17.85
N PHE A 320 17.72 4.00 -16.96
CA PHE A 320 18.15 3.79 -15.58
C PHE A 320 17.61 2.43 -15.12
N THR A 321 18.51 1.55 -14.70
CA THR A 321 18.19 0.23 -14.17
C THR A 321 17.40 0.42 -12.89
N ILE A 322 16.09 0.59 -13.03
CA ILE A 322 15.17 0.55 -11.91
C ILE A 322 15.07 -0.93 -11.57
N ASP A 323 15.90 -1.35 -10.62
CA ASP A 323 15.77 -2.61 -9.90
C ASP A 323 14.49 -2.55 -9.05
N VAL A 324 13.33 -2.60 -9.72
CA VAL A 324 12.03 -2.86 -9.08
C VAL A 324 12.02 -4.29 -8.54
#